data_AF-A0A954NMP7-F1
#
_entry.id   AF-A0A954NMP7-F1
#
_cell.length_a   1.000
_cell.length_b   1.000
_cell.length_c   1.000
_cell.angle_alpha   90.00
_cell.angle_beta   90.00
_cell.angle_gamma   90.00
#
_symmetry.space_group_name_H-M   'P 1'
#
loop_
_entity.id
_entity.type
_entity.pdbx_description
1 polymer ?
#
loop_
_entity_poly.entity_id
_entity_poly.type
_entity_poly.pdbx_seq_one_letter_code
_entity_poly.pdbx_strand_id
1 'polypeptide(L)' 'MNDVPRIEFVEARRVLLDVLSALREQLDAVVLVGAQAVYLRTAGRLPTYQPFTTDADIEPATFGL' A
#
# COMPACT_ATOMS: atom_id res chain seq x y z
N MET A 1 5.20 18.90 -18.95
CA MET A 1 4.92 18.99 -17.50
C MET A 1 5.76 17.89 -16.88
N ASN A 2 6.68 18.18 -15.96
CA ASN A 2 7.49 17.12 -15.37
C ASN A 2 6.57 16.22 -14.56
N ASP A 3 6.31 15.00 -15.04
CA ASP A 3 5.54 13.94 -14.34
C ASP A 3 6.33 13.40 -13.14
N VAL A 4 6.80 14.30 -12.28
CA VAL A 4 7.42 13.91 -11.02
C VAL A 4 6.29 13.53 -10.07
N PRO A 5 6.23 12.27 -9.60
CA PRO A 5 5.26 11.88 -8.59
C PRO A 5 5.40 12.80 -7.38
N ARG A 6 4.28 13.25 -6.81
CA ARG A 6 4.33 14.03 -5.58
C ARG A 6 5.06 13.23 -4.49
N ILE A 7 5.95 13.91 -3.76
CA ILE A 7 6.88 13.28 -2.83
C ILE A 7 6.15 12.44 -1.77
N GLU A 8 5.00 12.89 -1.29
CA GLU A 8 4.27 12.15 -0.26
C GLU A 8 3.75 10.78 -0.74
N PHE A 9 3.48 10.60 -2.04
CA PHE A 9 3.11 9.28 -2.59
C PHE A 9 4.31 8.32 -2.66
N VAL A 10 5.52 8.86 -2.77
CA VAL A 10 6.75 8.08 -2.76
C VAL A 10 7.08 7.70 -1.32
N GLU A 11 7.03 8.66 -0.40
CA GLU A 11 7.32 8.41 1.01
C GLU A 11 6.32 7.45 1.66
N ALA A 12 5.03 7.55 1.34
CA ALA A 12 4.03 6.59 1.83
C ALA A 12 4.38 5.14 1.47
N ARG A 13 4.84 4.91 0.23
CA ARG A 13 5.27 3.58 -0.24
C ARG A 13 6.59 3.14 0.41
N ARG A 14 7.52 4.06 0.65
CA ARG A 14 8.78 3.77 1.35
C ARG A 14 8.51 3.31 2.79
N VAL A 15 7.70 4.05 3.53
CA VAL A 15 7.32 3.69 4.90
C VAL A 15 6.62 2.33 4.93
N LEU A 16 5.70 2.06 3.99
CA LEU A 16 5.09 0.72 3.89
C LEU A 16 6.14 -0.37 3.66
N LEU A 17 7.10 -0.15 2.75
CA LEU A 17 8.18 -1.11 2.48
C LEU A 17 9.10 -1.33 3.68
N ASP A 18 9.37 -0.28 4.47
CA ASP A 18 10.15 -0.39 5.71
C ASP A 18 9.42 -1.27 6.73
N VAL A 19 8.11 -1.09 6.90
CA VAL A 19 7.28 -1.91 7.80
C VAL A 19 7.20 -3.35 7.32
N LEU A 20 6.96 -3.60 6.03
CA LEU A 20 6.93 -4.96 5.47
C LEU A 20 8.29 -5.65 5.58
N SER A 21 9.40 -4.89 5.45
CA SER A 21 10.75 -5.42 5.66
C SER A 21 11.00 -5.78 7.12
N ALA A 22 10.51 -4.98 8.07
CA ALA A 22 10.59 -5.25 9.50
C ALA A 22 9.74 -6.47 9.92
N LEU A 23 8.60 -6.67 9.27
CA LEU A 23 7.67 -7.78 9.51
C LEU A 23 7.91 -9.01 8.63
N ARG A 24 9.10 -9.13 8.02
CA ARG A 24 9.39 -10.18 7.02
C ARG A 24 9.02 -11.59 7.49
N GLU A 25 9.26 -11.91 8.75
CA GLU A 25 8.99 -13.23 9.33
C GLU A 25 7.54 -13.41 9.81
N GLN A 26 6.70 -12.37 9.73
CA GLN A 26 5.30 -12.34 10.16
C GLN A 26 4.35 -11.89 9.03
N LEU A 27 4.80 -11.91 7.77
CA LEU A 27 4.00 -11.42 6.64
C LEU A 27 2.68 -12.19 6.45
N ASP A 28 2.62 -13.44 6.90
CA ASP A 28 1.41 -14.26 6.90
C ASP A 28 0.38 -13.85 7.97
N ALA A 29 0.81 -13.10 8.99
CA ALA A 29 -0.01 -12.61 10.09
C ALA A 29 -0.55 -11.19 9.88
N VAL A 30 -0.33 -10.57 8.71
CA VAL A 30 -0.80 -9.21 8.41
C VAL A 30 -1.49 -9.12 7.06
N VAL A 31 -2.40 -8.16 6.94
CA VAL A 31 -3.05 -7.78 5.68
C VAL A 31 -2.87 -6.28 5.46
N LEU A 32 -2.57 -5.92 4.21
CA LEU A 32 -2.64 -4.52 3.77
C LEU A 32 -4.11 -4.17 3.57
N VAL A 33 -4.54 -3.05 4.16
CA VAL A 33 -5.92 -2.56 4.06
C VAL A 33 -5.97 -1.14 3.48
N GLY A 34 -7.16 -0.55 3.43
CA GLY A 34 -7.36 0.83 2.98
C GLY A 34 -7.11 1.06 1.48
N ALA A 35 -6.87 2.32 1.12
CA ALA A 35 -6.74 2.74 -0.28
C ALA A 35 -5.57 2.06 -1.00
N GLN A 36 -4.43 1.89 -0.31
CA GLN A 36 -3.25 1.23 -0.87
C GLN A 36 -3.53 -0.22 -1.28
N ALA A 37 -4.35 -0.96 -0.50
CA ALA A 37 -4.79 -2.32 -0.87
C ALA A 37 -5.65 -2.33 -2.14
N VAL A 38 -6.62 -1.41 -2.23
CA VAL A 38 -7.48 -1.25 -3.40
C VAL A 38 -6.65 -0.92 -4.63
N TYR A 39 -5.67 -0.04 -4.49
CA TYR A 39 -4.78 0.37 -5.58
C TYR A 39 -3.98 -0.80 -6.13
N LEU A 40 -3.34 -1.59 -5.27
CA LEU A 40 -2.61 -2.78 -5.69
C LEU A 40 -3.52 -3.79 -6.39
N ARG A 41 -4.75 -3.98 -5.89
CA ARG A 41 -5.71 -4.94 -6.46
C ARG A 41 -6.28 -4.50 -7.81
N THR A 42 -6.37 -3.19 -8.05
CA THR A 42 -6.95 -2.60 -9.26
C THR A 42 -5.91 -2.13 -10.29
N ALA A 43 -4.63 -2.14 -9.93
CA ALA A 43 -3.52 -1.83 -10.83
C ALA A 43 -3.62 -2.63 -12.13
N GLY A 44 -3.56 -1.93 -13.27
CA GLY A 44 -3.70 -2.55 -14.60
C GLY A 44 -5.12 -2.95 -15.01
N ARG A 45 -6.12 -2.85 -14.11
CA ARG A 45 -7.53 -3.15 -14.41
C ARG A 45 -8.37 -1.89 -14.64
N LEU A 46 -7.92 -0.76 -14.11
CA LEU A 46 -8.59 0.54 -14.25
C LEU A 46 -7.59 1.56 -14.85
N PRO A 47 -7.52 1.70 -16.19
CA PRO A 47 -6.51 2.52 -16.86
C PRO A 47 -6.55 4.01 -16.51
N THR A 48 -7.72 4.51 -16.09
CA THR A 48 -7.94 5.91 -15.70
C THR A 48 -7.77 6.15 -14.20
N TYR A 49 -7.55 5.09 -13.43
CA TYR A 49 -7.46 5.17 -11.98
C TYR A 49 -6.04 5.53 -11.56
N GLN A 50 -5.91 6.69 -10.92
CA GLN A 50 -4.61 7.19 -10.46
C GLN A 50 -4.46 6.91 -8.97
N PRO A 51 -3.50 6.05 -8.57
CA PRO A 51 -3.33 5.65 -7.17
C PRO A 51 -2.58 6.75 -6.38
N PHE A 52 -3.36 7.62 -5.73
CA PHE A 52 -2.89 8.74 -4.92
C PHE A 52 -3.28 8.57 -3.46
N THR A 53 -2.43 7.89 -2.69
CA THR A 53 -2.59 7.73 -1.24
C THR A 53 -1.31 8.16 -0.56
N THR A 54 -1.46 8.87 0.54
CA THR A 54 -0.36 9.51 1.29
C THR A 54 0.04 8.71 2.52
N ASP A 55 -0.64 7.59 2.73
CA ASP A 55 -0.53 6.66 3.85
C ASP A 55 -0.83 5.23 3.39
N ALA A 56 -0.56 4.28 4.29
CA ALA A 56 -0.89 2.87 4.15
C ALA A 56 -1.10 2.25 5.53
N ASP A 57 -2.09 1.37 5.63
CA ASP A 57 -2.47 0.70 6.87
C ASP A 57 -2.26 -0.81 6.75
N ILE A 58 -1.76 -1.41 7.82
CA ILE A 58 -1.71 -2.86 7.98
C ILE A 58 -2.54 -3.26 9.20
N GLU A 59 -3.26 -4.37 9.08
CA GLU A 59 -4.00 -4.98 10.19
C GLU A 59 -3.55 -6.42 10.38
N PRO A 60 -3.70 -7.00 11.59
CA PRO A 60 -3.53 -8.44 11.76
C PRO A 60 -4.45 -9.21 10.81
N ALA A 61 -3.93 -10.28 10.21
CA ALA A 61 -4.69 -11.24 9.44
C ALA A 61 -5.58 -12.08 10.38
N THR A 62 -6.57 -11.44 10.99
CA THR A 62 -7.57 -12.13 11.80
C THR A 62 -8.61 -12.70 10.84
N PHE A 63 -8.47 -13.98 10.50
CA PHE A 63 -9.52 -14.71 9.78
C PHE A 63 -10.72 -14.90 10.72
N GLY A 64 -11.77 -14.10 10.53
CA GLY A 64 -13.10 -14.34 11.10
C GLY A 64 -13.33 -13.78 12.51
N LEU A 65 -14.18 -12.76 12.57
CA LEU A 65 -15.31 -12.75 13.52
C LEU A 65 -16.53 -13.33 12.79
#